data_AF-A0A967FA18-F1
#
_entry.id   AF-A0A967FA18-F1
#
_cell.length_a   1.000
_cell.length_b   1.000
_cell.length_c   1.000
_cell.angle_alpha   90.00
_cell.angle_beta   90.00
_cell.angle_gamma   90.00
#
_symmetry.space_group_name_H-M   'P 1'
#
loop_
_entity.id
_entity.type
_entity.pdbx_description
1 polymer ?
#
loop_
_entity_poly.entity_id
_entity_poly.type
_entity_poly.pdbx_seq_one_letter_code
_entity_poly.pdbx_strand_id
1 'polypeptide(L)'
;IFKKYLDKAQLSHKPYSLHCLRHTFASEMLNGGMSLQSLQELLGHSDIEMTRRYARLTDNTRREEYYKAMQIIERGEINGHYRFDHQLP
;
A
#
# COMPACT_ATOMS: atom_id res chain seq x y z
N ILE A 1 10.15 -10.26 25.00
CA ILE A 1 9.28 -9.05 25.06
C ILE A 1 7.95 -9.29 24.35
N PHE A 2 7.92 -9.61 23.05
CA PHE A 2 6.67 -9.84 22.30
C PHE A 2 5.72 -10.90 22.93
N LYS A 3 6.24 -12.08 23.30
CA LYS A 3 5.46 -13.14 23.96
C LYS A 3 4.75 -12.67 25.25
N LYS A 4 5.43 -11.86 26.06
CA LYS A 4 4.87 -11.24 27.28
C LYS A 4 3.66 -10.36 26.97
N TYR A 5 3.66 -9.64 25.84
CA TYR A 5 2.52 -8.83 25.43
C TYR A 5 1.39 -9.66 24.82
N LEU A 6 1.69 -10.77 24.13
CA LEU A 6 0.69 -11.74 23.69
C LEU A 6 -0.03 -12.38 24.89
N ASP A 7 0.71 -12.75 25.94
CA ASP A 7 0.17 -13.30 27.19
C ASP A 7 -0.74 -12.28 27.88
N LYS A 8 -0.31 -11.02 27.98
CA LYS A 8 -1.14 -9.93 28.52
C LYS A 8 -2.40 -9.66 27.70
N ALA A 9 -2.33 -9.78 26.38
CA ALA A 9 -3.46 -9.59 25.48
C ALA A 9 -4.36 -10.84 25.39
N GLN A 10 -4.04 -11.94 26.09
CA GLN A 10 -4.74 -13.22 26.02
C GLN A 10 -4.75 -13.86 24.62
N LEU A 11 -3.77 -13.52 23.78
CA LEU A 11 -3.66 -13.96 22.38
C LEU A 11 -2.68 -15.11 22.18
N SER A 12 -2.06 -15.61 23.24
CA SER A 12 -1.03 -16.67 23.20
C SER A 12 -1.51 -18.03 22.72
N HIS A 13 -2.83 -18.22 22.66
CA HIS A 13 -3.47 -19.44 22.17
C HIS A 13 -3.38 -19.59 20.63
N LYS A 14 -3.03 -18.52 19.91
CA LYS A 14 -2.84 -18.51 18.45
C LYS A 14 -1.39 -18.19 18.08
N PRO A 15 -0.89 -18.73 16.96
CA PRO A 15 0.49 -18.50 16.51
C PRO A 15 0.63 -17.11 15.86
N TYR A 16 0.57 -16.05 16.67
CA TYR A 16 0.90 -14.70 16.21
C TYR A 16 2.41 -14.51 16.16
N SER A 17 2.89 -14.00 15.03
CA SER A 17 4.30 -13.66 14.84
C SER A 17 4.48 -12.15 14.63
N LEU A 18 5.70 -11.68 14.82
CA LEU A 18 6.07 -10.29 14.47
C LEU A 18 5.85 -10.00 12.97
N HIS A 19 5.93 -11.04 12.13
CA HIS A 19 5.65 -10.91 10.71
C HIS A 19 4.16 -10.61 10.45
N CYS A 20 3.24 -11.19 11.22
CA CYS A 20 1.81 -10.87 11.16
C CYS A 20 1.55 -9.40 11.53
N LEU A 21 2.22 -8.91 12.58
CA LEU A 21 2.10 -7.51 13.00
C LEU A 21 2.64 -6.56 11.92
N ARG A 22 3.79 -6.89 11.33
CA ARG A 22 4.36 -6.13 10.19
C ARG A 22 3.39 -6.12 9.00
N HIS A 23 2.73 -7.24 8.72
CA HIS A 23 1.71 -7.35 7.68
C HIS A 23 0.55 -6.39 7.92
N THR A 24 -0.08 -6.46 9.10
CA THR A 24 -1.20 -5.59 9.44
C THR A 24 -0.78 -4.13 9.38
N PHE A 25 0.37 -3.77 9.97
CA PHE A 25 0.87 -2.40 9.94
C PHE A 25 1.07 -1.88 8.50
N ALA A 26 1.77 -2.64 7.66
CA ALA A 26 2.05 -2.24 6.29
C ALA A 26 0.77 -2.11 5.45
N SER A 27 -0.17 -3.04 5.58
CA SER A 27 -1.45 -2.98 4.85
C SER A 27 -2.31 -1.80 5.30
N GLU A 28 -2.40 -1.52 6.60
CA GLU A 28 -3.15 -0.37 7.11
C GLU A 28 -2.55 0.97 6.64
N MET A 29 -1.22 1.11 6.63
CA MET A 29 -0.57 2.33 6.16
C MET A 29 -0.80 2.56 4.66
N LEU A 30 -0.76 1.51 3.84
CA LEU A 30 -1.09 1.60 2.40
C LEU A 30 -2.56 1.94 2.19
N ASN A 31 -3.48 1.32 2.94
CA ASN A 31 -4.90 1.65 2.90
C ASN A 31 -5.17 3.09 3.32
N GLY A 32 -4.39 3.63 4.25
CA GLY A 32 -4.41 5.04 4.67
C GLY A 32 -3.81 6.02 3.64
N GLY A 33 -3.36 5.54 2.48
CA GLY A 33 -2.83 6.38 1.40
C GLY A 33 -1.34 6.66 1.47
N MET A 34 -0.59 5.96 2.33
CA MET A 34 0.86 6.08 2.37
C MET A 34 1.48 5.54 1.06
N SER A 35 2.46 6.24 0.51
CA SER A 35 3.17 5.76 -0.67
C SER A 35 3.99 4.51 -0.37
N LEU A 36 4.14 3.62 -1.37
CA LEU A 36 4.91 2.39 -1.23
C LEU A 36 6.39 2.66 -0.93
N GLN A 37 6.94 3.75 -1.48
CA GLN A 37 8.34 4.16 -1.28
C GLN A 37 8.56 4.65 0.16
N SER A 38 7.67 5.50 0.67
CA SER A 38 7.74 5.96 2.05
C SER A 38 7.57 4.79 3.03
N LEU A 39 6.70 3.83 2.72
CA LEU A 39 6.53 2.64 3.56
C LEU A 39 7.77 1.72 3.51
N GLN A 40 8.43 1.62 2.36
CA GLN A 40 9.68 0.86 2.22
C GLN A 40 10.77 1.42 3.14
N GLU A 41 10.97 2.73 3.13
CA GLU A 41 11.94 3.42 4.00
C GLU A 41 11.59 3.20 5.48
N LEU A 42 10.31 3.35 5.84
CA LEU A 42 9.83 3.17 7.20
C LEU A 42 10.03 1.73 7.73
N LEU A 43 9.88 0.73 6.86
CA LEU A 43 10.11 -0.68 7.19
C LEU A 43 11.59 -1.10 7.08
N GLY A 44 12.45 -0.21 6.57
CA GLY A 44 13.87 -0.48 6.34
C GLY A 44 14.12 -1.58 5.32
N HIS A 45 13.24 -1.72 4.32
CA HIS A 45 13.40 -2.74 3.28
C HIS A 45 14.39 -2.27 2.21
N SER A 46 15.41 -3.08 1.96
CA SER A 46 16.41 -2.84 0.91
C SER A 46 15.85 -3.03 -0.51
N ASP A 47 14.71 -3.72 -0.64
CA ASP A 47 14.05 -4.01 -1.92
C ASP A 47 12.56 -3.67 -1.83
N ILE A 48 12.06 -2.90 -2.81
CA ILE A 48 10.66 -2.54 -2.98
C ILE A 48 9.76 -3.77 -3.15
N GLU A 49 10.27 -4.88 -3.69
CA GLU A 49 9.51 -6.13 -3.83
C GLU A 49 9.10 -6.71 -2.46
N MET A 50 9.92 -6.52 -1.42
CA MET A 50 9.57 -6.93 -0.06
C MET A 50 8.34 -6.16 0.44
N THR A 51 8.23 -4.88 0.09
CA THR A 51 7.11 -4.02 0.46
C THR A 51 5.88 -4.24 -0.44
N ARG A 52 6.09 -4.60 -1.71
CA ARG A 52 5.01 -4.85 -2.68
C ARG A 52 4.08 -6.00 -2.25
N ARG A 53 4.58 -6.95 -1.46
CA ARG A 53 3.75 -8.04 -0.89
C ARG A 53 2.59 -7.50 -0.05
N TYR A 54 2.74 -6.35 0.60
CA TYR A 54 1.69 -5.73 1.43
C TYR A 54 0.64 -4.97 0.62
N ALA A 55 0.99 -4.51 -0.58
CA ALA A 55 0.11 -3.76 -1.48
C ALA A 55 -0.94 -4.62 -2.19
N ARG A 56 -0.75 -5.94 -2.26
CA ARG A 56 -1.72 -6.84 -2.93
C ARG A 56 -3.07 -6.95 -2.22
N LEU A 57 -3.18 -6.47 -0.97
CA LEU A 57 -4.43 -6.50 -0.20
C LEU A 57 -5.30 -5.23 -0.36
N THR A 58 -4.85 -4.22 -1.10
CA THR A 58 -5.54 -2.92 -1.20
C THR A 58 -6.40 -2.80 -2.47
N ASP A 59 -7.22 -3.83 -2.79
CA ASP A 59 -8.08 -3.82 -3.98
C ASP A 59 -9.09 -2.65 -3.97
N ASN A 60 -9.58 -2.27 -2.78
CA ASN A 60 -10.47 -1.11 -2.63
C ASN A 60 -9.76 0.22 -2.92
N THR A 61 -8.53 0.39 -2.45
CA THR A 61 -7.73 1.59 -2.72
C THR A 61 -7.42 1.74 -4.21
N ARG A 62 -7.08 0.64 -4.90
CA ARG A 62 -6.85 0.66 -6.35
C ARG A 62 -8.10 1.11 -7.12
N ARG A 63 -9.27 0.63 -6.72
CA ARG A 63 -10.55 1.00 -7.31
C ARG A 63 -10.85 2.50 -7.10
N GLU A 64 -10.63 3.03 -5.90
CA GLU A 64 -10.83 4.45 -5.60
C GLU A 64 -9.87 5.37 -6.35
N GLU A 65 -8.58 5.03 -6.38
CA GLU A 65 -7.57 5.78 -7.14
C GLU A 65 -7.87 5.78 -8.65
N TYR A 66 -8.33 4.64 -9.19
CA TYR A 66 -8.81 4.57 -10.57
C TYR A 66 -9.98 5.52 -10.81
N TYR A 67 -11.01 5.50 -9.95
CA TYR A 67 -12.16 6.39 -10.12
C TYR A 67 -11.82 7.86 -9.92
N LYS A 68 -10.90 8.22 -9.01
CA LYS A 68 -10.39 9.59 -8.87
C LYS A 68 -9.69 10.06 -10.15
N ALA A 69 -8.79 9.25 -10.70
CA ALA A 69 -8.10 9.56 -11.94
C ALA A 69 -9.08 9.70 -13.12
N MET A 70 -10.06 8.80 -13.21
CA MET A 70 -11.11 8.86 -14.23
C MET A 70 -12.00 10.09 -14.08
N GLN A 71 -12.36 10.50 -12.87
CA GLN A 71 -13.14 11.73 -12.65
C GLN A 71 -12.42 12.99 -13.11
N ILE A 72 -11.09 13.05 -12.97
CA ILE A 72 -10.28 14.17 -13.47
C ILE A 72 -10.31 14.20 -15.01
N ILE A 73 -10.22 13.03 -15.65
CA ILE A 73 -10.27 12.88 -17.10
C ILE A 73 -11.67 13.23 -17.65
N GLU A 74 -12.73 12.72 -17.02
CA GLU A 74 -14.13 12.91 -17.44
C GLU A 74 -14.65 14.34 -17.24
N ARG A 75 -14.15 15.08 -16.24
CA ARG A 75 -14.53 16.48 -16.00
C ARG A 75 -13.94 17.47 -17.00
N GLY A 76 -13.06 17.03 -17.89
CA GLY A 76 -12.57 17.87 -19.00
C GLY A 76 -11.66 19.03 -18.58
N GLU A 77 -11.11 19.04 -17.35
CA GLU A 77 -10.15 20.06 -16.89
C GLU A 77 -8.73 19.80 -17.40
N ILE A 78 -8.59 19.37 -18.65
CA ILE A 78 -7.29 19.19 -19.30
C ILE A 78 -7.13 20.23 -20.41
N ASN A 79 -6.77 21.45 -20.00
CA ASN A 79 -5.88 22.31 -20.80
C ASN A 79 -4.45 21.74 -20.76
N GLY A 80 -4.31 20.46 -21.11
CA GLY A 80 -3.02 19.77 -21.20
C GLY A 80 -2.78 19.42 -22.65
N HIS A 81 -1.76 20.03 -23.23
CA HIS A 81 -1.22 19.70 -24.54
C HIS A 81 -0.73 18.23 -24.50
N TYR A 82 -1.61 17.26 -24.75
CA TYR A 82 -1.21 15.89 -25.03
C TYR A 82 -0.57 15.89 -26.43
N ARG A 83 0.74 16.17 -26.47
CA ARG A 83 1.53 15.93 -27.67
C ARG A 83 1.57 14.41 -27.89
N PHE A 84 0.77 13.95 -28.85
CA PHE A 84 0.90 12.65 -29.48
C PHE A 84 2.19 12.60 -30.30
N ASP A 85 3.35 12.62 -29.62
CA ASP A 85 4.65 12.40 -30.23
C ASP A 85 5.20 11.08 -29.70
N HIS A 86 4.78 9.95 -30.27
CA HIS A 86 5.67 8.96 -30.89
C HIS A 86 4.88 7.74 -31.35
N GLN A 87 5.13 7.34 -32.59
CA GLN A 87 4.75 6.04 -33.14
C GLN A 87 5.34 4.93 -32.25
N LEU A 88 4.50 4.00 -31.82
CA LEU A 88 4.95 2.72 -31.27
C LEU A 88 5.58 1.91 -32.42
N PRO A 89 6.74 1.26 -32.19
CA PRO A 89 7.35 0.35 -33.16
C PRO A 89 6.51 -0.93 -33.37
#